data_AF-A0A9D5RM77-F1
#
_entry.id   AF-A0A9D5RM77-F1
#
_cell.length_a   1.000
_cell.length_b   1.000
_cell.length_c   1.000
_cell.angle_alpha   90.00
_cell.angle_beta   90.00
_cell.angle_gamma   90.00
#
_symmetry.space_group_name_H-M   'P 1'
#
loop_
_entity.id
_entity.type
_entity.pdbx_description
1 polymer ?
#
loop_
_entity_poly.entity_id
_entity_poly.type
_entity_poly.pdbx_seq_one_letter_code
_entity_poly.pdbx_strand_id
1 'polypeptide(L)'
;MAHHITDINKQKHEKRNIFCSTPDCELVKLTPTDESDIYIVDFLHIGQSKLNFIELLFNDKDENCFLYARNKEIKRELDKAILTENGLSYLAPELLLLYKSTDTEREGYQQDFELAYSKMNNEQKEWLNNSLKAMNPNGHKWLHHAS
;
A
#
# COMPACT_ATOMS: atom_id res chain seq x y z
N MET A 1 12.81 4.36 9.83
CA MET A 1 13.36 5.72 9.93
C MET A 1 12.64 6.62 8.93
N ALA A 2 12.44 7.88 9.28
CA ALA A 2 11.84 8.90 8.44
C ALA A 2 12.54 10.25 8.64
N HIS A 3 12.54 11.07 7.60
CA HIS A 3 13.07 12.42 7.60
C HIS A 3 11.97 13.43 7.90
N HIS A 4 12.16 14.27 8.92
CA HIS A 4 11.26 15.36 9.25
C HIS A 4 11.49 16.53 8.28
N ILE A 5 10.58 16.68 7.32
CA ILE A 5 10.72 17.65 6.24
C ILE A 5 10.33 19.04 6.75
N THR A 6 11.33 19.88 7.05
CA THR A 6 11.16 21.29 7.41
C THR A 6 11.48 22.25 6.26
N ASP A 7 12.25 21.77 5.27
CA ASP A 7 12.60 22.46 4.03
C ASP A 7 12.50 21.46 2.85
N ILE A 8 11.63 21.74 1.89
CA ILE A 8 11.39 20.86 0.73
C ILE A 8 12.64 20.70 -0.14
N ASN A 9 13.54 21.69 -0.15
CA ASN A 9 14.78 21.63 -0.93
C ASN A 9 15.81 20.65 -0.35
N LYS A 10 15.60 20.24 0.92
CA LYS A 10 16.47 19.29 1.64
C LYS A 10 15.78 17.94 1.85
N GLN A 11 14.63 17.71 1.23
CA GLN A 11 13.90 16.46 1.35
C GLN A 11 14.72 15.28 0.84
N LYS A 12 14.82 14.23 1.66
CA LYS A 12 15.31 12.92 1.22
C LYS A 12 14.22 12.15 0.45
N HIS A 13 14.55 11.67 -0.75
CA HIS A 13 13.65 10.90 -1.62
C HIS A 13 13.91 9.39 -1.55
N GLU A 14 14.10 8.86 -0.33
CA GLU A 14 14.48 7.45 -0.11
C GLU A 14 13.28 6.49 -0.07
N LYS A 15 12.08 7.00 0.22
CA LYS A 15 10.85 6.21 0.37
C LYS A 15 9.75 6.74 -0.55
N ARG A 16 8.77 5.88 -0.81
CA ARG A 16 7.62 6.15 -1.69
C ARG A 16 6.42 6.77 -0.97
N ASN A 17 6.62 7.26 0.25
CA ASN A 17 5.54 7.80 1.06
C ASN A 17 5.99 9.05 1.81
N ILE A 18 5.04 9.96 1.97
CA ILE A 18 5.13 11.10 2.88
C ILE A 18 3.92 10.96 3.80
N PHE A 19 4.13 11.12 5.11
CA PHE A 19 3.03 11.19 6.05
C PHE A 19 3.07 12.53 6.79
N CYS A 20 1.89 13.02 7.15
CA CYS A 20 1.72 14.18 8.00
C CYS A 20 0.90 13.77 9.22
N SER A 21 1.33 14.26 10.37
CA SER A 21 0.62 14.09 11.63
C SER A 21 0.60 15.41 12.40
N THR A 22 -0.49 15.71 13.08
CA THR A 22 -0.50 16.79 14.07
C THR A 22 0.27 16.36 15.32
N PRO A 23 0.71 17.30 16.19
CA PRO A 23 1.45 16.95 17.41
C PRO A 23 0.69 16.06 18.39
N ASP A 24 -0.64 16.04 18.34
CA ASP A 24 -1.52 15.22 19.19
C ASP A 24 -1.89 13.85 18.58
N CYS A 25 -1.26 13.46 17.46
CA CYS A 25 -1.53 12.20 16.79
C CYS A 25 -1.08 10.98 17.63
N GLU A 26 -2.05 10.18 18.07
CA GLU A 26 -1.83 8.98 18.88
C GLU A 26 -1.26 7.79 18.09
N LEU A 27 -1.33 7.85 16.76
CA LEU A 27 -0.93 6.73 15.88
C LEU A 27 0.58 6.65 15.67
N VAL A 28 1.30 7.76 15.86
CA VAL A 28 2.70 7.90 15.45
C VAL A 28 3.55 8.25 16.66
N LYS A 29 4.53 7.39 16.96
CA LYS A 29 5.59 7.71 17.90
C LYS A 29 6.89 7.95 17.14
N LEU A 30 7.47 9.13 17.33
CA LEU A 30 8.75 9.51 16.77
C LEU A 30 9.83 9.43 17.84
N THR A 31 10.88 8.66 17.58
CA THR A 31 12.07 8.57 18.45
C THR A 31 13.26 9.17 17.69
N PRO A 32 13.93 10.22 18.23
CA PRO A 32 15.07 10.84 17.54
C PRO A 32 16.23 9.86 17.38
N THR A 33 17.02 10.03 16.33
CA THR A 33 18.29 9.32 16.11
C THR A 33 19.49 10.27 16.30
N ASP A 34 20.71 9.76 16.11
CA ASP A 34 21.93 10.58 16.11
C ASP A 34 22.06 11.49 14.87
N GLU A 35 21.22 11.30 13.86
CA GLU A 35 21.21 12.11 12.63
C GLU A 35 20.12 13.18 12.72
N SER A 36 20.48 14.44 12.40
CA SER A 36 19.54 15.57 12.40
C SER A 36 18.32 15.28 11.52
N ASP A 37 17.15 15.62 12.06
CA ASP A 37 15.85 15.48 11.37
C ASP A 37 15.49 14.04 10.99
N ILE A 38 16.21 13.03 11.49
CA ILE A 38 15.89 11.62 11.29
C ILE A 38 15.29 11.03 12.56
N TYR A 39 14.17 10.33 12.38
CA TYR A 39 13.41 9.71 13.46
C TYR A 39 13.15 8.24 13.15
N ILE A 40 13.23 7.39 14.16
CA ILE A 40 12.55 6.08 14.15
C ILE A 40 11.06 6.35 14.30
N VAL A 41 10.25 5.63 13.52
CA VAL A 41 8.80 5.82 13.47
C VAL A 41 8.16 4.50 13.86
N ASP A 42 7.37 4.53 14.93
CA ASP A 42 6.53 3.42 15.34
C ASP A 42 5.06 3.80 15.11
N PHE A 43 4.30 2.88 14.51
CA PHE A 43 2.87 3.03 14.30
C PHE A 43 2.10 2.18 15.31
N LEU A 44 1.19 2.81 16.06
CA LEU A 44 0.28 2.09 16.96
C LEU A 44 -0.93 1.58 16.17
N HIS A 45 -1.22 0.28 16.29
CA HIS A 45 -2.32 -0.39 15.58
C HIS A 45 -3.68 -0.22 16.28
N ILE A 46 -4.01 1.01 16.67
CA ILE A 46 -5.22 1.34 17.46
C ILE A 46 -6.38 1.87 16.59
N GLY A 47 -6.17 1.98 15.28
CA GLY A 47 -7.14 2.56 14.34
C GLY A 47 -7.21 4.09 14.44
N GLN A 48 -7.53 4.75 13.32
CA GLN A 48 -7.60 6.20 13.26
C GLN A 48 -9.00 6.70 13.65
N SER A 49 -9.09 7.43 14.76
CA SER A 49 -10.36 7.99 15.27
C SER A 49 -10.58 9.46 14.90
N LYS A 50 -9.51 10.17 14.54
CA LYS A 50 -9.49 11.60 14.18
C LYS A 50 -8.71 11.80 12.89
N LEU A 51 -9.01 12.87 12.15
CA LEU A 51 -8.20 13.26 10.99
C LEU A 51 -6.94 14.03 11.41
N ASN A 52 -6.09 13.39 12.20
CA ASN A 52 -4.81 13.92 12.69
C ASN A 52 -3.59 13.18 12.11
N PHE A 53 -3.83 12.25 11.20
CA PHE A 53 -2.83 11.53 10.42
C PHE A 53 -3.29 11.41 8.97
N ILE A 54 -2.35 11.59 8.04
CA ILE A 54 -2.54 11.26 6.62
C ILE A 54 -1.24 10.69 6.07
N GLU A 55 -1.35 9.69 5.21
CA GLU A 55 -0.24 9.15 4.43
C GLU A 55 -0.53 9.30 2.93
N LEU A 56 0.45 9.84 2.22
CA LEU A 56 0.48 9.98 0.78
C LEU A 56 1.43 8.92 0.22
N LEU A 57 0.89 7.95 -0.52
CA LEU A 57 1.64 6.87 -1.16
C LEU A 57 1.83 7.19 -2.65
N PHE A 58 3.08 7.38 -3.06
CA PHE A 58 3.44 7.67 -4.44
C PHE A 58 3.62 6.36 -5.22
N ASN A 59 2.93 6.27 -6.36
CA ASN A 59 3.01 5.15 -7.29
C ASN A 59 3.39 5.66 -8.68
N ASP A 60 4.08 4.82 -9.43
CA ASP A 60 4.46 5.13 -10.80
C ASP A 60 3.36 4.69 -11.77
N LYS A 61 3.28 5.39 -12.90
CA LYS A 61 2.48 5.00 -14.05
C LYS A 61 3.26 5.26 -15.34
N ASP A 62 2.95 4.52 -16.39
CA ASP A 62 3.27 4.93 -17.75
C ASP A 62 2.05 5.64 -18.41
N GLU A 63 1.98 5.67 -19.73
CA GLU A 63 0.87 6.32 -20.45
C GLU A 63 -0.48 5.68 -20.11
N ASN A 64 -0.55 4.35 -20.03
CA ASN A 64 -1.80 3.61 -19.95
C ASN A 64 -1.90 2.70 -18.73
N CYS A 65 -0.79 2.46 -18.03
CA CYS A 65 -0.74 1.48 -16.95
C CYS A 65 -0.24 2.07 -15.63
N PHE A 66 -0.87 1.65 -14.54
CA PHE A 66 -0.30 1.69 -13.20
C PHE A 66 0.85 0.67 -13.11
N LEU A 67 1.99 1.10 -12.54
CA LEU A 67 3.16 0.24 -12.33
C LEU A 67 3.25 -0.18 -10.87
N TYR A 68 3.23 -1.48 -10.61
CA TYR A 68 3.35 -1.98 -9.25
C TYR A 68 4.73 -1.64 -8.67
N ALA A 69 4.75 -0.94 -7.53
CA ALA A 69 5.97 -0.31 -7.07
C ALA A 69 7.06 -1.28 -6.58
N ARG A 70 6.70 -2.54 -6.29
CA ARG A 70 7.67 -3.55 -5.88
C ARG A 70 8.20 -4.38 -7.06
N ASN A 71 7.52 -4.32 -8.21
CA ASN A 71 7.95 -4.96 -9.45
C ASN A 71 7.25 -4.27 -10.64
N LYS A 72 7.99 -3.42 -11.38
CA LYS A 72 7.43 -2.59 -12.46
C LYS A 72 7.02 -3.38 -13.71
N GLU A 73 7.38 -4.66 -13.79
CA GLU A 73 6.89 -5.58 -14.83
C GLU A 73 5.43 -5.98 -14.58
N ILE A 74 4.95 -5.87 -13.34
CA ILE A 74 3.55 -6.07 -13.00
C ILE A 74 2.80 -4.76 -13.22
N LYS A 75 1.88 -4.79 -14.19
CA LYS A 75 1.15 -3.62 -14.67
C LYS A 75 -0.35 -3.85 -14.63
N ARG A 76 -1.11 -2.77 -14.44
CA ARG A 76 -2.57 -2.75 -14.51
C ARG A 76 -3.02 -1.55 -15.32
N GLU A 77 -3.96 -1.72 -16.26
CA GLU A 77 -4.51 -0.59 -17.02
C GLU A 77 -5.09 0.47 -16.06
N LEU A 78 -4.85 1.76 -16.31
CA LEU A 78 -5.17 2.83 -15.35
C LEU A 78 -6.67 2.89 -14.99
N ASP A 79 -7.54 2.67 -15.96
CA ASP A 79 -9.00 2.61 -15.82
C ASP A 79 -9.48 1.40 -15.00
N LYS A 80 -8.67 0.34 -14.94
CA LYS A 80 -8.91 -0.83 -14.08
C LYS A 80 -8.17 -0.75 -12.75
N ALA A 81 -7.09 0.01 -12.68
CA ALA A 81 -6.30 0.20 -11.45
C ALA A 81 -6.97 1.17 -10.49
N ILE A 82 -7.63 2.21 -11.03
CA ILE A 82 -8.30 3.27 -10.27
C ILE A 82 -9.79 3.19 -10.59
N LEU A 83 -10.53 2.58 -9.67
CA LEU A 83 -11.99 2.46 -9.78
C LEU A 83 -12.64 3.69 -9.17
N THR A 84 -13.87 4.00 -9.58
CA THR A 84 -14.65 5.11 -9.01
C THR A 84 -16.04 4.63 -8.65
N GLU A 85 -16.43 4.88 -7.40
CA GLU A 85 -17.77 4.59 -6.89
C GLU A 85 -18.29 5.82 -6.13
N ASN A 86 -19.50 6.27 -6.44
CA ASN A 86 -20.12 7.45 -5.81
C ASN A 86 -19.23 8.72 -5.83
N GLY A 87 -18.45 8.91 -6.90
CA GLY A 87 -17.54 10.04 -7.06
C GLY A 87 -16.23 9.93 -6.26
N LEU A 88 -16.01 8.82 -5.55
CA LEU A 88 -14.77 8.54 -4.83
C LEU A 88 -13.92 7.56 -5.64
N SER A 89 -12.70 7.96 -5.98
CA SER A 89 -11.74 7.10 -6.64
C SER A 89 -10.93 6.31 -5.62
N TYR A 90 -10.71 5.02 -5.88
CA TYR A 90 -9.96 4.12 -5.01
C TYR A 90 -9.18 3.09 -5.84
N LEU A 91 -8.13 2.53 -5.23
CA LEU A 91 -7.31 1.51 -5.87
C LEU A 91 -8.09 0.19 -5.95
N ALA A 92 -8.01 -0.47 -7.10
CA ALA A 92 -8.69 -1.73 -7.34
C ALA A 92 -8.32 -2.80 -6.29
N PRO A 93 -9.28 -3.65 -5.88
CA PRO A 93 -9.07 -4.63 -4.82
C PRO A 93 -7.91 -5.59 -5.12
N GLU A 94 -7.74 -6.01 -6.37
CA GLU A 94 -6.63 -6.89 -6.78
C GLU A 94 -5.25 -6.24 -6.56
N LEU A 95 -5.12 -4.93 -6.77
CA LEU A 95 -3.89 -4.19 -6.52
C LEU A 95 -3.64 -4.03 -5.01
N LEU A 96 -4.68 -3.71 -4.24
CA LEU A 96 -4.59 -3.63 -2.78
C LEU A 96 -4.18 -4.97 -2.17
N LEU A 97 -4.76 -6.07 -2.63
CA LEU A 97 -4.39 -7.41 -2.20
C LEU A 97 -2.95 -7.72 -2.57
N LEU A 98 -2.47 -7.38 -3.78
CA LEU A 98 -1.06 -7.57 -4.12
C LEU A 98 -0.09 -6.83 -3.17
N TYR A 99 -0.46 -5.64 -2.69
CA TYR A 99 0.33 -4.96 -1.65
C TYR A 99 0.29 -5.69 -0.30
N LYS A 100 -0.87 -6.21 0.10
CA LYS A 100 -1.05 -6.96 1.36
C LYS A 100 -0.36 -8.33 1.33
N SER A 101 -0.26 -8.95 0.16
CA SER A 101 0.32 -10.29 -0.02
C SER A 101 1.79 -10.39 0.37
N THR A 102 2.46 -9.26 0.61
CA THR A 102 3.87 -9.24 1.02
C THR A 102 4.10 -9.40 2.51
N ASP A 103 3.03 -9.35 3.31
CA ASP A 103 3.05 -9.53 4.76
C ASP A 103 1.80 -10.28 5.17
N THR A 104 1.75 -11.56 4.78
CA THR A 104 0.55 -12.37 4.94
C THR A 104 0.23 -12.74 6.38
N GLU A 105 1.17 -12.53 7.29
CA GLU A 105 1.04 -12.86 8.72
C GLU A 105 0.45 -11.69 9.52
N ARG A 106 0.30 -10.53 8.88
CA ARG A 106 -0.36 -9.37 9.48
C ARG A 106 -1.83 -9.67 9.77
N GLU A 107 -2.24 -9.38 11.00
CA GLU A 107 -3.62 -9.51 11.45
C GLU A 107 -4.58 -8.75 10.52
N GLY A 108 -5.71 -9.38 10.21
CA GLY A 108 -6.73 -8.85 9.32
C GLY A 108 -6.48 -9.08 7.83
N TYR A 109 -5.23 -9.26 7.37
CA TYR A 109 -4.95 -9.35 5.92
C TYR A 109 -5.56 -10.58 5.26
N GLN A 110 -5.64 -11.71 5.97
CA GLN A 110 -6.34 -12.90 5.47
C GLN A 110 -7.84 -12.65 5.31
N GLN A 111 -8.47 -11.98 6.28
CA GLN A 111 -9.89 -11.63 6.22
C GLN A 111 -10.17 -10.63 5.10
N ASP A 112 -9.30 -9.63 4.92
CA ASP A 112 -9.37 -8.69 3.81
C ASP A 112 -9.29 -9.39 2.45
N PHE A 113 -8.39 -10.38 2.33
CA PHE A 113 -8.29 -11.22 1.14
C PHE A 113 -9.60 -11.95 0.85
N GLU A 114 -10.15 -12.69 1.81
CA GLU A 114 -11.37 -13.47 1.61
C GLU A 114 -12.57 -12.59 1.23
N LEU A 115 -12.74 -11.45 1.92
CA LEU A 115 -13.83 -10.51 1.68
C LEU A 115 -13.72 -9.80 0.32
N ALA A 116 -12.53 -9.35 -0.05
CA ALA A 116 -12.33 -8.70 -1.35
C ALA A 116 -12.40 -9.73 -2.48
N TYR A 117 -11.72 -10.88 -2.34
CA TYR A 117 -11.64 -11.92 -3.37
C TYR A 117 -13.01 -12.50 -3.72
N SER A 118 -13.88 -12.73 -2.73
CA SER A 118 -15.25 -13.22 -2.99
C SER A 118 -16.09 -12.26 -3.85
N LYS A 119 -15.78 -10.96 -3.83
CA LYS A 119 -16.49 -9.92 -4.60
C LYS A 119 -15.83 -9.56 -5.94
N MET A 120 -14.60 -10.01 -6.16
CA MET A 120 -13.88 -9.75 -7.42
C MET A 120 -14.47 -10.56 -8.58
N ASN A 121 -14.49 -9.94 -9.76
CA ASN A 121 -14.81 -10.63 -11.00
C ASN A 121 -13.66 -11.56 -11.45
N ASN A 122 -13.90 -12.38 -12.47
CA ASN A 122 -12.90 -13.36 -12.94
C ASN A 122 -11.61 -12.71 -13.45
N GLU A 123 -11.71 -11.55 -14.11
CA GLU A 123 -10.57 -10.85 -14.67
C GLU A 123 -9.66 -10.27 -13.58
N GLN A 124 -10.24 -9.71 -12.51
CA GLN A 124 -9.50 -9.25 -11.34
C GLN A 124 -8.81 -10.41 -10.60
N LYS A 125 -9.50 -11.54 -10.45
CA LYS A 125 -8.94 -12.76 -9.83
C LYS A 125 -7.78 -13.32 -10.65
N GLU A 126 -7.93 -13.35 -11.98
CA GLU A 126 -6.88 -13.80 -12.89
C GLU A 126 -5.66 -12.87 -12.83
N TRP A 127 -5.87 -11.55 -12.86
CA TRP A 127 -4.78 -10.58 -12.72
C TRP A 127 -4.03 -10.74 -11.39
N LEU A 128 -4.75 -10.88 -10.27
CA LEU A 128 -4.13 -11.09 -8.96
C LEU A 128 -3.33 -12.40 -8.94
N ASN A 129 -3.91 -13.50 -9.44
CA ASN A 129 -3.24 -14.80 -9.46
C ASN A 129 -1.94 -14.77 -10.29
N ASN A 130 -1.96 -14.12 -11.46
CA ASN A 130 -0.77 -13.98 -12.30
C ASN A 130 0.30 -13.12 -11.61
N SER A 131 -0.11 -12.02 -10.97
CA SER A 131 0.78 -11.14 -10.23
C SER A 131 1.41 -11.83 -9.01
N LEU A 132 0.62 -12.62 -8.27
CA LEU A 132 1.11 -13.40 -7.13
C LEU A 132 2.14 -14.46 -7.56
N LYS A 133 1.91 -15.16 -8.68
CA LYS A 133 2.88 -16.11 -9.25
C LYS A 133 4.18 -15.42 -9.66
N ALA A 134 4.09 -14.25 -10.29
CA ALA A 134 5.26 -13.46 -10.69
C ALA A 134 6.07 -12.98 -9.49
N MET A 135 5.41 -12.56 -8.40
CA MET A 135 6.08 -12.12 -7.17
C MET A 135 6.61 -13.28 -6.32
N ASN A 136 5.99 -14.46 -6.40
CA ASN A 136 6.29 -15.60 -5.55
C ASN A 136 6.42 -16.88 -6.39
N PRO A 137 7.54 -17.07 -7.11
CA PRO A 137 7.76 -18.24 -7.98
C PRO A 137 7.66 -19.59 -7.24
N ASN A 138 7.94 -19.59 -5.93
CA ASN A 138 7.87 -20.77 -5.07
C ASN A 138 6.45 -21.04 -4.51
N GLY A 139 5.46 -20.26 -4.93
CA GLY A 139 4.09 -20.34 -4.44
C GLY A 139 3.76 -19.27 -3.40
N HIS A 140 2.47 -19.03 -3.21
CA HIS A 140 1.93 -18.06 -2.27
C HIS A 140 0.61 -18.61 -1.70
N LYS A 141 0.36 -18.41 -0.40
CA LYS A 141 -0.77 -19.05 0.28
C LYS A 141 -2.13 -18.73 -0.35
N TRP A 142 -2.28 -17.51 -0.88
CA TRP A 142 -3.50 -17.09 -1.56
C TRP A 142 -3.75 -17.72 -2.94
N LEU A 143 -2.77 -18.39 -3.55
CA LEU A 143 -2.97 -19.07 -4.84
C LEU A 143 -3.88 -20.30 -4.74
N HIS A 144 -4.06 -20.87 -3.55
CA HIS A 144 -4.84 -22.10 -3.35
C HIS A 144 -6.36 -21.88 -3.24
N HIS A 145 -6.84 -20.63 -3.26
CA HIS A 145 -8.26 -20.30 -3.13
C HIS A 145 -9.04 -20.32 -4.46
N ALA A 146 -8.39 -20.66 -5.57
CA ALA A 146 -9.01 -20.69 -6.91
C ALA A 146 -9.67 -22.04 -7.26
N SER A 147 -10.40 -22.64 -6.31
CA SER A 147 -11.20 -23.86 -6.54
C SER A 147 -12.68 -23.53 -6.71
#